data_AF-A0A4Y8W9P3-F1
#
_entry.id   AF-A0A4Y8W9P3-F1
#
_cell.length_a   1.000
_cell.length_b   1.000
_cell.length_c   1.000
_cell.angle_alpha   90.00
_cell.angle_beta   90.00
_cell.angle_gamma   90.00
#
_symmetry.space_group_name_H-M   'P 1'
#
loop_
_entity.id
_entity.type
_entity.pdbx_description
1 polymer ?
#
loop_
_entity_poly.entity_id
_entity_poly.type
_entity_poly.pdbx_seq_one_letter_code
_entity_poly.pdbx_strand_id
1 'polypeptide(L)'
;MKVIFVAFITVLITACKWEYPCGDLSPVTVVVSNCSASNIESESESVVIASQAKLNGIQLNGLMTLGSTAQVVISCENCPGTIYYRWLIDNAVVSTTDSHEFTASDLGKTVRIEVQLTDSQQVVSEPEYATFQSIVVEEIISNDFAFAARKTDGSVITWGISANGGDSSSVTAELVDVTTIVPGNGTFAAIKRDGSVVTWGVASYGGDSSAVTGQLNDVTSIAASNFAFAALKGDGTVVAWGDPLRGGDLEGLTPSNITSVVGNNTSFVAIDNLGATYFWGLDSSGGVPVSVMPNYGVSDVQSAIGNDLAFALLKTDGSVTGHGNNSYGGDMATLAARITNADSLYSSWFGFAALIDDGSIVSWGNIDGVSYGVSGNTAFLEPTVTNATMITASRDAFAAVEAAGTVVAWGDANDGGDNSAVVADLVNVDFVVAARAAFAAKKSDGSVVAWGDATRGGDTSLNLSGSLSNVETIVSSLYSFAAITDDKQIVTWGLLSHADISLVTADLAPSVIQLDNSYDP
;
A
#
# COMPACT_ATOMS: atom_id res chain seq x y z
N MET A 1 16.89 35.02 -41.04
CA MET A 1 15.65 34.31 -40.69
C MET A 1 16.05 33.16 -39.77
N LYS A 2 15.87 33.15 -38.45
CA LYS A 2 15.58 34.21 -37.46
C LYS A 2 16.82 35.07 -37.19
N VAL A 3 16.59 36.28 -36.71
CA VAL A 3 17.49 37.43 -36.80
C VAL A 3 18.04 37.71 -35.40
N ILE A 4 19.36 37.59 -35.20
CA ILE A 4 20.05 38.25 -34.10
C ILE A 4 20.71 39.49 -34.71
N PHE A 5 20.15 40.65 -34.34
CA PHE A 5 20.69 41.96 -34.64
C PHE A 5 21.98 42.14 -33.83
N VAL A 6 23.14 41.98 -34.47
CA VAL A 6 24.38 42.59 -33.98
C VAL A 6 24.47 43.94 -34.67
N ALA A 7 24.40 45.01 -33.89
CA ALA A 7 24.62 46.37 -34.37
C ALA A 7 26.08 46.49 -34.84
N PHE A 8 26.31 46.33 -36.15
CA PHE A 8 27.58 46.63 -36.77
C PHE A 8 27.77 48.15 -36.81
N ILE A 9 28.60 48.67 -35.90
CA ILE A 9 29.27 49.97 -36.10
C ILE A 9 30.19 49.77 -37.31
N THR A 10 29.81 50.35 -38.44
CA THR A 10 30.60 50.32 -39.67
C THR A 10 31.69 51.39 -39.55
N VAL A 11 32.90 51.01 -39.17
CA VAL A 11 34.10 51.84 -39.38
C VAL A 11 34.88 51.20 -40.52
N LEU A 12 34.95 51.91 -41.66
CA LEU A 12 35.83 51.56 -42.77
C LEU A 12 37.28 51.63 -42.28
N ILE A 13 37.93 50.48 -42.14
CA ILE A 13 39.40 50.40 -42.10
C ILE A 13 39.83 49.47 -43.24
N THR A 14 40.35 50.09 -44.28
CA THR A 14 40.89 49.43 -45.46
C THR A 14 42.23 48.76 -45.10
N ALA A 15 42.33 47.46 -45.37
CA ALA A 15 43.55 46.64 -45.42
C ALA A 15 44.30 46.33 -44.10
N CYS A 16 43.83 45.31 -43.38
CA CYS A 16 44.70 44.43 -42.57
C CYS A 16 44.47 42.97 -42.98
N LYS A 17 45.55 42.25 -43.27
CA LYS A 17 45.53 40.83 -43.64
C LYS A 17 45.56 40.00 -42.35
N TRP A 18 44.60 39.11 -42.17
CA TRP A 18 44.50 38.22 -41.01
C TRP A 18 44.97 36.82 -41.42
N GLU A 19 45.94 36.26 -40.69
CA GLU A 19 46.28 34.84 -40.79
C GLU A 19 45.86 34.14 -39.49
N TYR A 20 45.00 33.13 -39.62
CA TYR A 20 44.61 32.24 -38.53
C TYR A 20 45.40 30.93 -38.64
N PRO A 21 46.08 30.45 -37.59
CA PRO A 21 46.38 29.03 -37.46
C PRO A 21 45.20 28.34 -36.74
N CYS A 22 44.64 27.31 -37.35
CA CYS A 22 43.75 26.37 -36.67
C CYS A 22 44.59 25.46 -35.76
N GLY A 23 44.31 25.46 -34.45
CA GLY A 23 44.85 24.48 -33.51
C GLY A 23 44.95 24.97 -32.07
N ASP A 24 44.14 24.34 -31.21
CA ASP A 24 44.19 24.29 -29.74
C ASP A 24 43.69 25.46 -28.87
N LEU A 25 42.93 25.05 -27.84
CA LEU A 25 42.25 25.83 -26.83
C LEU A 25 43.25 26.37 -25.77
N SER A 26 43.68 27.62 -25.93
CA SER A 26 44.26 28.45 -24.86
C SER A 26 44.17 29.94 -25.26
N PRO A 27 44.20 30.91 -24.33
CA PRO A 27 43.84 32.29 -24.62
C PRO A 27 44.79 32.91 -25.65
N VAL A 28 44.24 33.27 -26.80
CA VAL A 28 44.96 33.89 -27.92
C VAL A 28 45.34 35.32 -27.51
N THR A 29 46.64 35.57 -27.30
CA THR A 29 47.16 36.93 -27.19
C THR A 29 47.40 37.45 -28.61
N VAL A 30 46.54 38.35 -29.09
CA VAL A 30 46.72 38.99 -30.41
C VAL A 30 47.78 40.07 -30.29
N VAL A 31 48.97 39.83 -30.83
CA VAL A 31 50.03 40.85 -30.94
C VAL A 31 49.84 41.60 -32.24
N VAL A 32 49.40 42.85 -32.16
CA VAL A 32 49.40 43.78 -33.30
C VAL A 32 50.79 44.39 -33.42
N SER A 33 51.47 44.21 -34.55
CA SER A 33 52.71 44.91 -34.87
C SER A 33 52.58 45.67 -36.18
N ASN A 34 53.22 46.85 -36.24
CA ASN A 34 53.30 47.79 -37.37
C ASN A 34 52.02 48.54 -37.79
N CYS A 35 51.47 49.37 -36.89
CA CYS A 35 50.62 50.49 -37.29
C CYS A 35 51.40 51.81 -37.17
N SER A 36 51.59 52.50 -38.30
CA SER A 36 52.22 53.83 -38.35
C SER A 36 51.32 54.88 -37.70
N ALA A 37 51.91 55.69 -36.82
CA ALA A 37 51.26 56.64 -35.95
C ALA A 37 50.52 57.78 -36.69
N SER A 38 49.24 57.96 -36.36
CA SER A 38 48.67 59.26 -35.94
C SER A 38 47.20 59.07 -35.58
N ASN A 39 46.84 59.38 -34.33
CA ASN A 39 45.49 59.47 -33.77
C ASN A 39 44.73 58.16 -33.54
N ILE A 40 45.17 57.37 -32.56
CA ILE A 40 44.33 56.38 -31.89
C ILE A 40 44.33 56.72 -30.40
N GLU A 41 43.22 57.25 -29.91
CA GLU A 41 42.92 57.23 -28.47
C GLU A 41 42.71 55.76 -28.10
N SER A 42 43.56 55.22 -27.24
CA SER A 42 43.44 53.87 -26.73
C SER A 42 42.39 53.83 -25.63
N GLU A 43 41.12 53.64 -25.99
CA GLU A 43 40.19 52.99 -25.06
C GLU A 43 40.46 51.49 -25.14
N SER A 44 41.29 51.00 -24.24
CA SER A 44 41.38 49.57 -23.98
C SER A 44 40.12 49.15 -23.22
N GLU A 45 39.02 48.91 -23.93
CA GLU A 45 37.93 48.10 -23.38
C GLU A 45 38.45 46.67 -23.26
N SER A 46 38.87 46.31 -22.06
CA SER A 46 39.02 44.93 -21.63
C SER A 46 37.69 44.21 -21.80
N VAL A 47 37.53 43.45 -22.89
CA VAL A 47 36.44 42.49 -23.05
C VAL A 47 36.70 41.35 -22.07
N VAL A 48 36.22 41.53 -20.83
CA VAL A 48 36.10 40.44 -19.87
C VAL A 48 34.96 39.58 -20.39
N ILE A 49 35.27 38.44 -21.02
CA ILE A 49 34.27 37.38 -21.18
C ILE A 49 34.02 36.85 -19.77
N ALA A 50 33.09 37.48 -19.05
CA ALA A 50 32.60 36.95 -17.79
C ALA A 50 32.03 35.57 -18.12
N SER A 51 32.60 34.52 -17.53
CA SER A 51 31.98 33.20 -17.53
C SER A 51 30.56 33.37 -17.04
N GLN A 52 29.57 33.11 -17.89
CA GLN A 52 28.17 33.22 -17.48
C GLN A 52 27.93 32.28 -16.30
N ALA A 53 27.37 32.83 -15.23
CA ALA A 53 27.00 32.06 -14.05
C ALA A 53 26.04 30.95 -14.46
N LYS A 54 26.33 29.71 -14.06
CA LYS A 54 25.56 28.53 -14.46
C LYS A 54 25.17 27.70 -13.24
N LEU A 55 23.86 27.44 -13.11
CA LEU A 55 23.33 26.44 -12.18
C LEU A 55 23.52 25.05 -12.81
N ASN A 56 24.13 24.14 -12.05
CA ASN A 56 24.44 22.77 -12.50
C ASN A 56 23.59 21.70 -11.79
N GLY A 57 22.85 22.07 -10.74
CA GLY A 57 21.93 21.17 -10.08
C GLY A 57 21.39 21.72 -8.77
N ILE A 58 20.24 21.18 -8.37
CA ILE A 58 19.54 21.47 -7.12
C ILE A 58 19.49 20.16 -6.33
N GLN A 59 19.88 20.20 -5.06
CA GLN A 59 19.81 19.11 -4.09
C GLN A 59 19.10 19.59 -2.82
N LEU A 60 18.70 18.66 -1.97
CA LEU A 60 18.13 18.97 -0.66
C LEU A 60 19.04 18.42 0.44
N ASN A 61 19.25 19.25 1.46
CA ASN A 61 19.75 18.83 2.76
C ASN A 61 18.59 18.78 3.75
N GLY A 62 18.46 17.68 4.49
CA GLY A 62 17.29 17.39 5.32
C GLY A 62 16.26 16.51 4.61
N LEU A 63 15.36 15.92 5.41
CA LEU A 63 14.25 15.11 4.91
C LEU A 63 13.04 15.99 4.61
N MET A 64 12.12 15.50 3.79
CA MET A 64 10.82 16.14 3.55
C MET A 64 9.75 15.46 4.41
N THR A 65 9.92 15.56 5.72
CA THR A 65 9.04 14.94 6.73
C THR A 65 8.42 16.02 7.62
N LEU A 66 7.33 15.71 8.33
CA LEU A 66 6.63 16.70 9.17
C LEU A 66 7.55 17.35 10.21
N GLY A 67 7.49 18.68 10.30
CA GLY A 67 8.26 19.47 11.26
C GLY A 67 9.76 19.55 10.95
N SER A 68 10.21 18.95 9.85
CA SER A 68 11.57 19.10 9.36
C SER A 68 11.71 20.31 8.46
N THR A 69 12.88 20.95 8.50
CA THR A 69 13.25 21.99 7.55
C THR A 69 14.20 21.40 6.53
N ALA A 70 13.78 21.36 5.26
CA ALA A 70 14.67 21.03 4.16
C ALA A 70 15.29 22.32 3.61
N GLN A 71 16.58 22.26 3.28
CA GLN A 71 17.34 23.37 2.73
C GLN A 71 17.87 23.02 1.34
N VAL A 72 17.74 23.96 0.41
CA VAL A 72 18.26 23.84 -0.95
C VAL A 72 19.78 23.96 -0.94
N VAL A 73 20.44 22.96 -1.52
CA VAL A 73 21.86 22.99 -1.82
C VAL A 73 22.03 23.06 -3.33
N ILE A 74 22.58 24.17 -3.80
CA ILE A 74 22.86 24.36 -5.23
C ILE A 74 24.31 24.01 -5.56
N SER A 75 24.50 23.38 -6.71
CA SER A 75 25.82 23.28 -7.34
C SER A 75 25.88 24.30 -8.47
N CYS A 76 26.87 25.19 -8.46
CA CYS A 76 26.91 26.27 -9.43
C CYS A 76 28.35 26.70 -9.78
N GLU A 77 28.53 27.16 -11.01
CA GLU A 77 29.81 27.61 -11.56
C GLU A 77 29.77 29.13 -11.74
N ASN A 78 30.73 29.84 -11.12
CA ASN A 78 30.88 31.30 -11.18
C ASN A 78 29.61 32.09 -10.80
N CYS A 79 29.15 31.95 -9.55
CA CYS A 79 27.94 32.61 -9.03
C CYS A 79 28.22 33.82 -8.12
N PRO A 80 28.72 34.97 -8.61
CA PRO A 80 28.87 36.18 -7.79
C PRO A 80 27.56 36.95 -7.59
N GLY A 81 26.42 36.37 -8.01
CA GLY A 81 25.10 36.99 -8.07
C GLY A 81 24.19 36.71 -6.87
N THR A 82 22.96 37.24 -6.92
CA THR A 82 21.90 36.92 -5.95
C THR A 82 21.09 35.71 -6.45
N ILE A 83 20.76 34.80 -5.55
CA ILE A 83 19.97 33.60 -5.85
C ILE A 83 18.55 33.79 -5.33
N TYR A 84 17.58 33.43 -6.16
CA TYR A 84 16.15 33.46 -5.86
C TYR A 84 15.61 32.05 -5.84
N TYR A 85 14.86 31.72 -4.79
CA TYR A 85 14.25 30.43 -4.59
C TYR A 85 12.73 30.56 -4.68
N ARG A 86 12.07 29.54 -5.23
CA ARG A 86 10.63 29.34 -5.09
C ARG A 86 10.39 27.87 -4.78
N TRP A 87 9.77 27.62 -3.65
CA TRP A 87 9.20 26.32 -3.31
C TRP A 87 7.74 26.32 -3.76
N LEU A 88 7.38 25.34 -4.58
CA LEU A 88 6.03 25.14 -5.06
C LEU A 88 5.52 23.78 -4.59
N ILE A 89 4.33 23.76 -4.00
CA ILE A 89 3.62 22.54 -3.62
C ILE A 89 2.29 22.54 -4.35
N ASP A 90 2.03 21.52 -5.17
CA ASP A 90 0.90 21.47 -6.11
C ASP A 90 0.75 22.76 -6.95
N ASN A 91 1.88 23.30 -7.41
CA ASN A 91 2.02 24.55 -8.15
C ASN A 91 1.72 25.86 -7.38
N ALA A 92 1.43 25.81 -6.07
CA ALA A 92 1.31 27.00 -5.23
C ALA A 92 2.65 27.35 -4.58
N VAL A 93 3.06 28.63 -4.62
CA VAL A 93 4.32 29.07 -3.99
C VAL A 93 4.15 29.12 -2.47
N VAL A 94 4.95 28.33 -1.75
CA VAL A 94 4.88 28.21 -0.28
C VAL A 94 6.06 28.86 0.46
N SER A 95 7.23 28.96 -0.19
CA SER A 95 8.41 29.65 0.36
C SER A 95 9.23 30.27 -0.77
N THR A 96 9.95 31.36 -0.46
CA THR A 96 10.91 32.02 -1.35
C THR A 96 12.31 32.10 -0.76
N THR A 97 12.55 31.44 0.39
CA THR A 97 13.87 31.31 1.00
C THR A 97 14.57 30.04 0.48
N ASP A 98 15.83 29.88 0.84
CA ASP A 98 16.61 28.66 0.55
C ASP A 98 16.13 27.44 1.36
N SER A 99 15.08 27.56 2.16
CA SER A 99 14.55 26.51 3.01
C SER A 99 13.01 26.52 3.08
N HIS A 100 12.42 25.37 3.41
CA HIS A 100 11.00 25.25 3.73
C HIS A 100 10.81 24.29 4.90
N GLU A 101 9.96 24.68 5.85
CA GLU A 101 9.52 23.80 6.94
C GLU A 101 8.26 23.06 6.50
N PHE A 102 8.30 21.73 6.54
CA PHE A 102 7.21 20.89 6.07
C PHE A 102 6.11 20.76 7.12
N THR A 103 4.91 21.19 6.74
CA THR A 103 3.70 21.08 7.55
C THR A 103 2.84 19.90 7.09
N ALA A 104 1.80 19.53 7.86
CA ALA A 104 0.91 18.44 7.50
C ALA A 104 0.22 18.65 6.14
N SER A 105 -0.06 19.91 5.76
CA SER A 105 -0.68 20.24 4.46
C SER A 105 0.24 20.06 3.26
N ASP A 106 1.55 19.86 3.49
CA ASP A 106 2.57 19.74 2.44
C ASP A 106 2.87 18.27 2.09
N LEU A 107 2.51 17.34 2.99
CA LEU A 107 2.81 15.92 2.89
C LEU A 107 1.97 15.23 1.81
N GLY A 108 2.56 14.24 1.15
CA GLY A 108 1.97 13.50 0.02
C GLY A 108 1.91 14.29 -1.29
N LYS A 109 2.30 15.57 -1.27
CA LYS A 109 2.26 16.45 -2.44
C LYS A 109 3.59 16.50 -3.18
N THR A 110 3.51 16.90 -4.44
CA THR A 110 4.71 17.13 -5.26
C THR A 110 5.33 18.47 -4.91
N VAL A 111 6.61 18.45 -4.52
CA VAL A 111 7.40 19.63 -4.19
C VAL A 111 8.27 19.96 -5.40
N ARG A 112 8.06 21.12 -6.00
CA ARG A 112 8.94 21.65 -7.04
C ARG A 112 9.72 22.84 -6.49
N ILE A 113 11.02 22.81 -6.66
CA ILE A 113 11.91 23.90 -6.28
C ILE A 113 12.40 24.54 -7.57
N GLU A 114 12.21 25.84 -7.70
CA GLU A 114 12.76 26.65 -8.79
C GLU A 114 13.85 27.56 -8.23
N VAL A 115 14.99 27.59 -8.90
CA VAL A 115 16.13 28.45 -8.55
C VAL A 115 16.51 29.30 -9.75
N GLN A 116 16.66 30.60 -9.52
CA GLN A 116 17.16 31.55 -10.50
C GLN A 116 18.34 32.33 -9.92
N LEU A 117 19.27 32.71 -10.77
CA LEU A 117 20.40 33.54 -10.39
C LEU A 117 20.37 34.85 -11.17
N THR A 118 20.63 35.95 -10.47
CA THR A 118 20.81 37.27 -11.06
C THR A 118 22.27 37.68 -10.93
N ASP A 119 22.95 37.91 -12.05
CA ASP A 119 24.36 38.31 -12.04
C ASP A 119 24.58 39.77 -11.58
N SER A 120 25.84 40.19 -11.52
CA SER A 120 26.22 41.55 -11.12
C SER A 120 25.72 42.65 -12.07
N GLN A 121 25.24 42.29 -13.27
CA GLN A 121 24.64 43.20 -14.26
C GLN A 121 23.11 43.14 -14.28
N GLN A 122 22.48 42.49 -13.29
CA GLN A 122 21.03 42.33 -13.20
C GLN A 122 20.41 41.44 -14.30
N VAL A 123 21.22 40.62 -14.97
CA VAL A 123 20.71 39.63 -15.93
C VAL A 123 20.28 38.38 -15.17
N VAL A 124 19.02 37.98 -15.38
CA VAL A 124 18.40 36.80 -14.73
C VAL A 124 18.66 35.56 -15.58
N SER A 125 19.10 34.47 -14.95
CA SER A 125 19.27 33.17 -15.58
C SER A 125 17.93 32.53 -15.94
N GLU A 126 17.94 31.58 -16.87
CA GLU A 126 16.83 30.64 -16.99
C GLU A 126 16.62 29.91 -15.64
N PRO A 127 15.36 29.61 -15.26
CA PRO A 127 15.06 28.90 -14.03
C PRO A 127 15.50 27.43 -14.13
N GLU A 128 16.33 27.01 -13.19
CA GLU A 128 16.59 25.60 -12.94
C GLU A 128 15.51 25.08 -11.99
N TYR A 129 15.03 23.85 -12.19
CA TYR A 129 14.06 23.26 -11.28
C TYR A 129 14.37 21.81 -10.96
N ALA A 130 14.04 21.43 -9.72
CA ALA A 130 14.04 20.05 -9.27
C ALA A 130 12.69 19.72 -8.64
N THR A 131 12.21 18.52 -8.92
CA THR A 131 10.96 18.02 -8.37
C THR A 131 11.27 16.88 -7.43
N PHE A 132 10.66 16.94 -6.25
CA PHE A 132 10.78 15.99 -5.18
C PHE A 132 9.39 15.53 -4.76
N GLN A 133 9.31 14.33 -4.17
CA GLN A 133 8.12 13.88 -3.48
C GLN A 133 8.44 13.71 -1.99
N SER A 134 7.51 14.16 -1.14
CA SER A 134 7.62 13.90 0.29
C SER A 134 7.54 12.39 0.56
N ILE A 135 8.36 11.94 1.50
CA ILE A 135 8.35 10.54 1.94
C ILE A 135 7.29 10.44 3.02
N VAL A 136 6.18 9.80 2.70
CA VAL A 136 5.03 9.62 3.61
C VAL A 136 4.64 8.15 3.65
N VAL A 137 3.97 7.74 4.71
CA VAL A 137 3.34 6.42 4.76
C VAL A 137 2.23 6.39 3.71
N GLU A 138 2.35 5.44 2.78
CA GLU A 138 1.37 5.20 1.72
C GLU A 138 0.38 4.10 2.14
N GLU A 139 0.84 3.10 2.88
CA GLU A 139 0.06 1.93 3.26
C GLU A 139 0.50 1.42 4.64
N ILE A 140 -0.46 1.00 5.47
CA ILE A 140 -0.22 0.28 6.73
C ILE A 140 -0.90 -1.09 6.63
N ILE A 141 -0.13 -2.13 6.93
CA ILE A 141 -0.59 -3.52 6.96
C ILE A 141 -0.31 -4.08 8.35
N SER A 142 -1.22 -4.90 8.85
CA SER A 142 -1.13 -5.54 10.16
C SER A 142 -1.08 -7.06 10.03
N ASN A 143 -0.31 -7.69 10.90
CA ASN A 143 -0.57 -9.07 11.29
C ASN A 143 -1.26 -9.08 12.67
N ASP A 144 -1.45 -10.26 13.24
CA ASP A 144 -2.10 -10.45 14.55
C ASP A 144 -1.45 -9.67 15.71
N PHE A 145 -0.17 -9.27 15.60
CA PHE A 145 0.67 -8.77 16.69
C PHE A 145 1.50 -7.51 16.38
N ALA A 146 1.61 -7.14 15.11
CA ALA A 146 2.53 -6.10 14.63
C ALA A 146 2.01 -5.42 13.37
N PHE A 147 2.61 -4.28 13.04
CA PHE A 147 2.30 -3.47 11.88
C PHE A 147 3.55 -3.22 11.05
N ALA A 148 3.34 -3.03 9.75
CA ALA A 148 4.34 -2.57 8.81
C ALA A 148 3.74 -1.43 7.99
N ALA A 149 4.46 -0.31 7.90
CA ALA A 149 4.10 0.81 7.04
C ALA A 149 5.06 0.91 5.87
N ARG A 150 4.53 0.88 4.65
CA ARG A 150 5.28 1.18 3.43
C ARG A 150 5.20 2.67 3.13
N LYS A 151 6.34 3.27 2.80
CA LYS A 151 6.43 4.69 2.43
C LYS A 151 6.42 4.86 0.91
N THR A 152 6.18 6.09 0.45
CA THR A 152 6.17 6.47 -0.97
C THR A 152 7.50 6.23 -1.70
N ASP A 153 8.61 6.14 -0.98
CA ASP A 153 9.92 5.77 -1.52
C ASP A 153 10.16 4.25 -1.58
N GLY A 154 9.19 3.45 -1.14
CA GLY A 154 9.29 1.99 -1.07
C GLY A 154 10.06 1.47 0.14
N SER A 155 10.47 2.33 1.09
CA SER A 155 11.02 1.87 2.36
C SER A 155 9.92 1.42 3.32
N VAL A 156 10.26 0.54 4.27
CA VAL A 156 9.31 -0.01 5.25
C VAL A 156 9.77 0.27 6.67
N ILE A 157 8.82 0.63 7.54
CA ILE A 157 9.02 0.70 8.99
C ILE A 157 8.05 -0.26 9.69
N THR A 158 8.43 -0.79 10.84
CA THR A 158 7.64 -1.79 11.57
C THR A 158 7.52 -1.45 13.04
N TRP A 159 6.42 -1.86 13.67
CA TRP A 159 6.21 -1.73 15.12
C TRP A 159 5.24 -2.79 15.65
N GLY A 160 5.10 -2.86 16.98
CA GLY A 160 4.33 -3.89 17.67
C GLY A 160 5.23 -4.90 18.38
N ILE A 161 4.76 -6.14 18.56
CA ILE A 161 5.52 -7.17 19.27
C ILE A 161 6.77 -7.53 18.45
N SER A 162 7.97 -7.23 18.98
CA SER A 162 9.25 -7.41 18.27
C SER A 162 9.44 -8.83 17.73
N ALA A 163 9.12 -9.84 18.53
CA ALA A 163 9.25 -11.25 18.14
C ALA A 163 8.27 -11.70 17.04
N ASN A 164 7.23 -10.92 16.77
CA ASN A 164 6.14 -11.23 15.84
C ASN A 164 6.08 -10.25 14.65
N GLY A 165 7.24 -9.72 14.24
CA GLY A 165 7.38 -8.86 13.06
C GLY A 165 7.45 -7.37 13.37
N GLY A 166 7.36 -6.95 14.64
CA GLY A 166 7.55 -5.56 15.04
C GLY A 166 8.99 -5.07 14.91
N ASP A 167 9.97 -5.97 14.96
CA ASP A 167 11.40 -5.67 14.72
C ASP A 167 11.84 -6.21 13.35
N SER A 168 12.19 -5.28 12.45
CA SER A 168 12.72 -5.56 11.11
C SER A 168 14.20 -5.17 10.95
N SER A 169 14.92 -4.93 12.06
CA SER A 169 16.31 -4.47 12.07
C SER A 169 17.27 -5.40 11.33
N SER A 170 16.97 -6.71 11.31
CA SER A 170 17.77 -7.72 10.60
C SER A 170 17.69 -7.61 9.08
N VAL A 171 16.64 -7.01 8.54
CA VAL A 171 16.35 -6.92 7.08
C VAL A 171 16.18 -5.48 6.59
N THR A 172 16.42 -4.47 7.43
CA THR A 172 16.19 -3.05 7.09
C THR A 172 16.88 -2.61 5.81
N ALA A 173 18.10 -3.11 5.53
CA ALA A 173 18.84 -2.77 4.32
C ALA A 173 18.20 -3.35 3.04
N GLU A 174 17.37 -4.38 3.17
CA GLU A 174 16.68 -5.06 2.06
C GLU A 174 15.27 -4.53 1.84
N LEU A 175 14.66 -3.89 2.87
CA LEU A 175 13.35 -3.25 2.84
C LEU A 175 13.37 -1.90 2.11
N VAL A 176 13.82 -1.93 0.86
CA VAL A 176 13.86 -0.81 -0.08
C VAL A 176 13.15 -1.22 -1.37
N ASP A 177 12.55 -0.24 -2.06
CA ASP A 177 11.78 -0.49 -3.28
C ASP A 177 10.65 -1.54 -3.11
N VAL A 178 10.11 -1.67 -1.90
CA VAL A 178 8.96 -2.53 -1.61
C VAL A 178 7.73 -2.00 -2.33
N THR A 179 6.94 -2.89 -2.92
CA THR A 179 5.69 -2.57 -3.64
C THR A 179 4.47 -3.24 -3.03
N THR A 180 4.65 -4.28 -2.22
CA THR A 180 3.57 -5.01 -1.55
C THR A 180 4.11 -5.63 -0.28
N ILE A 181 3.34 -5.56 0.80
CA ILE A 181 3.60 -6.32 2.03
C ILE A 181 2.44 -7.29 2.21
N VAL A 182 2.74 -8.53 2.60
CA VAL A 182 1.75 -9.57 2.86
C VAL A 182 1.91 -10.03 4.30
N PRO A 183 0.87 -9.90 5.14
CA PRO A 183 0.93 -10.35 6.52
C PRO A 183 0.70 -11.87 6.60
N GLY A 184 1.41 -12.53 7.51
CA GLY A 184 1.11 -13.88 8.01
C GLY A 184 0.86 -13.83 9.53
N ASN A 185 0.77 -14.97 10.22
CA ASN A 185 0.59 -14.94 11.68
C ASN A 185 1.90 -14.60 12.41
N GLY A 186 2.07 -13.33 12.79
CA GLY A 186 3.32 -12.84 13.43
C GLY A 186 4.53 -12.79 12.48
N THR A 187 4.29 -12.76 11.18
CA THR A 187 5.29 -12.67 10.11
C THR A 187 4.85 -11.67 9.04
N PHE A 188 5.80 -11.26 8.21
CA PHE A 188 5.55 -10.49 7.01
C PHE A 188 6.44 -10.96 5.87
N ALA A 189 5.94 -10.83 4.64
CA ALA A 189 6.69 -10.96 3.41
C ALA A 189 6.51 -9.69 2.57
N ALA A 190 7.60 -9.11 2.08
CA ALA A 190 7.59 -7.93 1.20
C ALA A 190 8.01 -8.33 -0.20
N ILE A 191 7.21 -7.98 -1.21
CA ILE A 191 7.57 -8.06 -2.63
C ILE A 191 8.20 -6.72 -3.01
N LYS A 192 9.39 -6.78 -3.60
CA LYS A 192 10.12 -5.62 -4.11
C LYS A 192 9.79 -5.37 -5.59
N ARG A 193 10.11 -4.16 -6.07
CA ARG A 193 9.87 -3.73 -7.46
C ARG A 193 10.54 -4.62 -8.50
N ASP A 194 11.65 -5.29 -8.15
CA ASP A 194 12.35 -6.25 -8.99
C ASP A 194 11.77 -7.68 -8.94
N GLY A 195 10.68 -7.89 -8.19
CA GLY A 195 10.05 -9.20 -7.99
C GLY A 195 10.76 -10.10 -6.97
N SER A 196 11.79 -9.60 -6.26
CA SER A 196 12.40 -10.33 -5.15
C SER A 196 11.58 -10.20 -3.86
N VAL A 197 11.77 -11.15 -2.94
CA VAL A 197 11.00 -11.21 -1.68
C VAL A 197 11.93 -11.14 -0.47
N VAL A 198 11.52 -10.34 0.53
CA VAL A 198 12.17 -10.22 1.84
C VAL A 198 11.17 -10.61 2.92
N THR A 199 11.57 -11.42 3.90
CA THR A 199 10.69 -11.90 4.98
C THR A 199 11.24 -11.57 6.36
N TRP A 200 10.36 -11.35 7.34
CA TRP A 200 10.75 -11.18 8.74
C TRP A 200 9.63 -11.61 9.71
N GLY A 201 9.96 -11.68 11.00
CA GLY A 201 9.07 -12.15 12.07
C GLY A 201 9.39 -13.58 12.51
N VAL A 202 8.37 -14.34 12.93
CA VAL A 202 8.54 -15.71 13.43
C VAL A 202 9.10 -16.64 12.33
N ALA A 203 10.37 -17.06 12.48
CA ALA A 203 11.08 -17.86 11.48
C ALA A 203 10.33 -19.13 11.07
N SER A 204 9.80 -19.90 12.05
CA SER A 204 9.09 -21.15 11.78
C SER A 204 7.77 -20.99 11.03
N TYR A 205 7.23 -19.76 10.96
CA TYR A 205 5.95 -19.46 10.31
C TYR A 205 6.16 -18.76 8.95
N GLY A 206 7.36 -18.84 8.39
CA GLY A 206 7.73 -18.23 7.12
C GLY A 206 8.43 -16.88 7.23
N GLY A 207 8.77 -16.42 8.44
CA GLY A 207 9.62 -15.25 8.65
C GLY A 207 11.07 -15.45 8.16
N ASP A 208 11.50 -16.70 7.98
CA ASP A 208 12.77 -17.07 7.34
C ASP A 208 12.51 -17.75 5.99
N SER A 209 12.93 -17.10 4.90
CA SER A 209 12.83 -17.59 3.52
C SER A 209 14.20 -18.01 2.94
N SER A 210 15.25 -18.08 3.75
CA SER A 210 16.63 -18.34 3.31
C SER A 210 16.80 -19.64 2.52
N ALA A 211 15.98 -20.66 2.81
CA ALA A 211 15.99 -21.94 2.10
C ALA A 211 15.50 -21.84 0.65
N VAL A 212 14.70 -20.82 0.33
CA VAL A 212 14.08 -20.64 -0.99
C VAL A 212 14.44 -19.31 -1.67
N THR A 213 15.34 -18.50 -1.10
CA THR A 213 15.73 -17.18 -1.64
C THR A 213 16.11 -17.22 -3.12
N GLY A 214 16.82 -18.25 -3.57
CA GLY A 214 17.21 -18.41 -4.98
C GLY A 214 16.06 -18.72 -5.95
N GLN A 215 14.85 -18.94 -5.44
CA GLN A 215 13.62 -19.17 -6.20
C GLN A 215 12.63 -18.00 -6.11
N LEU A 216 12.83 -17.09 -5.14
CA LEU A 216 11.97 -15.93 -4.88
C LEU A 216 12.39 -14.73 -5.76
N ASN A 217 12.32 -14.94 -7.07
CA ASN A 217 12.50 -13.93 -8.10
C ASN A 217 11.28 -13.91 -9.03
N ASP A 218 11.03 -12.76 -9.65
CA ASP A 218 9.86 -12.55 -10.52
C ASP A 218 8.53 -12.91 -9.81
N VAL A 219 8.45 -12.72 -8.49
CA VAL A 219 7.25 -12.96 -7.70
C VAL A 219 6.23 -11.86 -7.98
N THR A 220 5.00 -12.27 -8.32
CA THR A 220 3.90 -11.36 -8.66
C THR A 220 2.88 -11.22 -7.54
N SER A 221 2.72 -12.26 -6.72
CA SER A 221 1.85 -12.23 -5.54
C SER A 221 2.28 -13.27 -4.52
N ILE A 222 1.89 -13.06 -3.26
CA ILE A 222 2.12 -14.00 -2.16
C ILE A 222 0.78 -14.24 -1.46
N ALA A 223 0.46 -15.51 -1.23
CA ALA A 223 -0.59 -15.92 -0.31
C ALA A 223 0.04 -16.34 1.02
N ALA A 224 -0.67 -16.11 2.12
CA ALA A 224 -0.25 -16.50 3.45
C ALA A 224 -1.23 -17.51 4.07
N SER A 225 -0.68 -18.44 4.85
CA SER A 225 -1.39 -19.16 5.91
C SER A 225 -0.90 -18.63 7.26
N ASN A 226 -1.41 -19.17 8.38
CA ASN A 226 -0.86 -18.80 9.68
C ASN A 226 0.55 -19.35 9.92
N PHE A 227 1.05 -20.26 9.08
CA PHE A 227 2.31 -20.96 9.35
C PHE A 227 3.24 -21.03 8.14
N ALA A 228 2.84 -20.49 6.99
CA ALA A 228 3.58 -20.57 5.75
C ALA A 228 3.16 -19.46 4.77
N PHE A 229 3.95 -19.31 3.72
CA PHE A 229 3.65 -18.48 2.57
C PHE A 229 3.81 -19.28 1.28
N ALA A 230 3.10 -18.83 0.24
CA ALA A 230 3.20 -19.34 -1.12
C ALA A 230 3.29 -18.19 -2.11
N ALA A 231 4.42 -18.08 -2.81
CA ALA A 231 4.68 -17.08 -3.84
C ALA A 231 4.27 -17.60 -5.21
N LEU A 232 3.45 -16.85 -5.92
CA LEU A 232 3.18 -17.03 -7.34
C LEU A 232 4.20 -16.21 -8.14
N LYS A 233 4.88 -16.87 -9.08
CA LYS A 233 5.85 -16.26 -9.98
C LYS A 233 5.23 -15.89 -11.32
N GLY A 234 5.83 -14.93 -12.03
CA GLY A 234 5.39 -14.46 -13.35
C GLY A 234 5.44 -15.52 -14.45
N ASP A 235 6.13 -16.64 -14.23
CA ASP A 235 6.13 -17.81 -15.12
C ASP A 235 4.97 -18.80 -14.83
N GLY A 236 4.11 -18.50 -13.86
CA GLY A 236 2.98 -19.34 -13.45
C GLY A 236 3.36 -20.53 -12.56
N THR A 237 4.57 -20.53 -11.98
CA THR A 237 4.99 -21.52 -10.96
C THR A 237 4.80 -21.00 -9.54
N VAL A 238 4.78 -21.91 -8.56
CA VAL A 238 4.58 -21.58 -7.14
C VAL A 238 5.80 -22.03 -6.33
N VAL A 239 6.18 -21.21 -5.35
CA VAL A 239 7.21 -21.54 -4.34
C VAL A 239 6.59 -21.39 -2.96
N ALA A 240 6.68 -22.42 -2.12
CA ALA A 240 6.18 -22.39 -0.74
C ALA A 240 7.33 -22.43 0.27
N TRP A 241 7.14 -21.78 1.43
CA TRP A 241 8.07 -21.84 2.57
C TRP A 241 7.34 -21.61 3.90
N GLY A 242 7.97 -22.01 5.00
CA GLY A 242 7.38 -21.97 6.35
C GLY A 242 7.32 -23.37 6.95
N ASP A 243 6.29 -23.66 7.74
CA ASP A 243 6.11 -24.99 8.34
C ASP A 243 5.67 -26.02 7.26
N PRO A 244 6.49 -27.04 6.98
CA PRO A 244 6.17 -28.06 5.98
C PRO A 244 4.82 -28.76 6.21
N LEU A 245 4.42 -29.01 7.47
CA LEU A 245 3.17 -29.70 7.81
C LEU A 245 1.93 -28.82 7.65
N ARG A 246 2.11 -27.52 7.39
CA ARG A 246 1.05 -26.51 7.34
C ARG A 246 1.18 -25.60 6.10
N GLY A 247 1.62 -26.21 5.00
CA GLY A 247 1.66 -25.60 3.66
C GLY A 247 3.00 -24.96 3.28
N GLY A 248 4.04 -25.11 4.10
CA GLY A 248 5.38 -24.58 3.86
C GLY A 248 6.22 -25.37 2.85
N ASP A 249 5.71 -26.49 2.34
CA ASP A 249 6.22 -27.14 1.13
C ASP A 249 5.05 -27.57 0.23
N LEU A 250 5.35 -27.88 -1.03
CA LEU A 250 4.34 -28.26 -2.03
C LEU A 250 4.01 -29.77 -2.02
N GLU A 251 4.53 -30.55 -1.07
CA GLU A 251 4.28 -32.00 -0.95
C GLU A 251 4.54 -32.81 -2.24
N GLY A 252 5.50 -32.34 -3.06
CA GLY A 252 5.84 -32.95 -4.35
C GLY A 252 4.97 -32.53 -5.53
N LEU A 253 4.01 -31.61 -5.33
CA LEU A 253 3.28 -30.96 -6.41
C LEU A 253 4.22 -30.10 -7.26
N THR A 254 3.93 -30.04 -8.56
CA THR A 254 4.63 -29.19 -9.53
C THR A 254 3.60 -28.41 -10.36
N PRO A 255 2.79 -27.56 -9.70
CA PRO A 255 1.76 -26.79 -10.39
C PRO A 255 2.41 -25.82 -11.39
N SER A 256 1.76 -25.63 -12.54
CA SER A 256 2.23 -24.73 -13.60
C SER A 256 1.04 -24.04 -14.25
N ASN A 257 1.28 -22.89 -14.90
CA ASN A 257 0.23 -22.02 -15.40
C ASN A 257 -0.74 -21.55 -14.32
N ILE A 258 -0.26 -21.45 -13.07
CA ILE A 258 -1.03 -20.93 -11.95
C ILE A 258 -1.31 -19.45 -12.18
N THR A 259 -2.55 -19.06 -11.91
CA THR A 259 -3.05 -17.69 -12.02
C THR A 259 -3.42 -17.10 -10.65
N SER A 260 -3.71 -17.95 -9.66
CA SER A 260 -4.06 -17.53 -8.31
C SER A 260 -3.61 -18.56 -7.28
N VAL A 261 -3.21 -18.09 -6.11
CA VAL A 261 -2.96 -18.90 -4.91
C VAL A 261 -3.71 -18.26 -3.75
N VAL A 262 -4.41 -19.08 -2.98
CA VAL A 262 -5.21 -18.65 -1.83
C VAL A 262 -4.85 -19.50 -0.63
N GLY A 263 -4.56 -18.85 0.49
CA GLY A 263 -4.28 -19.51 1.76
C GLY A 263 -5.50 -19.55 2.66
N ASN A 264 -5.48 -20.50 3.58
CA ASN A 264 -6.35 -20.57 4.74
C ASN A 264 -5.45 -20.70 6.00
N ASN A 265 -5.96 -21.00 7.19
CA ASN A 265 -5.11 -21.05 8.39
C ASN A 265 -3.88 -21.99 8.28
N THR A 266 -3.99 -23.15 7.59
CA THR A 266 -2.91 -24.15 7.55
C THR A 266 -2.73 -24.85 6.19
N SER A 267 -3.41 -24.39 5.15
CA SER A 267 -3.43 -25.00 3.82
C SER A 267 -3.53 -23.94 2.73
N PHE A 268 -3.30 -24.37 1.49
CA PHE A 268 -3.42 -23.52 0.32
C PHE A 268 -4.18 -24.22 -0.81
N VAL A 269 -4.71 -23.41 -1.72
CA VAL A 269 -5.20 -23.82 -3.03
C VAL A 269 -4.57 -22.94 -4.11
N ALA A 270 -4.04 -23.55 -5.16
CA ALA A 270 -3.64 -22.87 -6.39
C ALA A 270 -4.66 -23.15 -7.50
N ILE A 271 -4.94 -22.17 -8.36
CA ILE A 271 -5.84 -22.26 -9.51
C ILE A 271 -5.04 -21.99 -10.78
N ASP A 272 -5.11 -22.89 -11.76
CA ASP A 272 -4.46 -22.70 -13.06
C ASP A 272 -5.32 -21.90 -14.05
N ASN A 273 -4.75 -21.61 -15.23
CA ASN A 273 -5.42 -20.86 -16.29
C ASN A 273 -6.59 -21.60 -16.97
N LEU A 274 -6.82 -22.87 -16.63
CA LEU A 274 -7.96 -23.67 -17.06
C LEU A 274 -8.99 -23.86 -15.92
N GLY A 275 -8.76 -23.23 -14.77
CA GLY A 275 -9.60 -23.34 -13.59
C GLY A 275 -9.47 -24.68 -12.85
N ALA A 276 -8.38 -25.44 -13.06
CA ALA A 276 -8.07 -26.61 -12.25
C ALA A 276 -7.40 -26.19 -10.93
N THR A 277 -7.73 -26.91 -9.85
CA THR A 277 -7.25 -26.60 -8.50
C THR A 277 -6.18 -27.58 -8.00
N TYR A 278 -5.27 -27.10 -7.16
CA TYR A 278 -4.20 -27.87 -6.52
C TYR A 278 -4.14 -27.50 -5.03
N PHE A 279 -4.39 -28.45 -4.14
CA PHE A 279 -4.39 -28.23 -2.69
C PHE A 279 -3.14 -28.83 -2.04
N TRP A 280 -2.63 -28.19 -0.99
CA TRP A 280 -1.54 -28.72 -0.15
C TRP A 280 -1.61 -28.15 1.27
N GLY A 281 -0.91 -28.80 2.21
CA GLY A 281 -0.89 -28.45 3.62
C GLY A 281 -1.71 -29.40 4.49
N LEU A 282 -2.19 -28.92 5.64
CA LEU A 282 -2.84 -29.82 6.60
C LEU A 282 -4.17 -30.41 6.09
N ASP A 283 -4.27 -31.74 6.04
CA ASP A 283 -5.46 -32.48 5.60
C ASP A 283 -6.77 -31.99 6.22
N SER A 284 -6.78 -31.72 7.53
CA SER A 284 -7.99 -31.29 8.26
C SER A 284 -8.50 -29.90 7.88
N SER A 285 -7.68 -29.13 7.14
CA SER A 285 -7.99 -27.79 6.64
C SER A 285 -8.18 -27.78 5.11
N GLY A 286 -8.30 -28.94 4.47
CA GLY A 286 -8.42 -29.01 3.01
C GLY A 286 -7.08 -28.91 2.27
N GLY A 287 -5.98 -29.32 2.90
CA GLY A 287 -4.67 -29.40 2.27
C GLY A 287 -4.42 -30.69 1.49
N VAL A 288 -5.43 -31.54 1.24
CA VAL A 288 -5.21 -32.88 0.67
C VAL A 288 -4.80 -32.79 -0.81
N PRO A 289 -3.63 -33.32 -1.23
CA PRO A 289 -3.17 -33.24 -2.61
C PRO A 289 -4.09 -33.94 -3.62
N VAL A 290 -4.27 -33.32 -4.80
CA VAL A 290 -5.04 -33.90 -5.93
C VAL A 290 -4.48 -35.25 -6.38
N SER A 291 -3.18 -35.51 -6.18
CA SER A 291 -2.56 -36.81 -6.49
C SER A 291 -3.11 -37.96 -5.65
N VAL A 292 -3.60 -37.66 -4.44
CA VAL A 292 -4.24 -38.62 -3.53
C VAL A 292 -5.74 -38.76 -3.84
N MET A 293 -6.33 -37.76 -4.51
CA MET A 293 -7.71 -37.76 -4.98
C MET A 293 -7.79 -37.38 -6.47
N PRO A 294 -7.44 -38.27 -7.42
CA PRO A 294 -7.36 -37.91 -8.85
C PRO A 294 -8.71 -37.59 -9.51
N ASN A 295 -9.84 -37.95 -8.89
CA ASN A 295 -11.19 -37.57 -9.34
C ASN A 295 -11.66 -36.21 -8.79
N TYR A 296 -10.74 -35.43 -8.21
CA TYR A 296 -11.01 -34.24 -7.41
C TYR A 296 -10.67 -32.92 -8.11
N GLY A 297 -10.22 -32.98 -9.37
CA GLY A 297 -9.97 -31.78 -10.17
C GLY A 297 -11.29 -31.03 -10.37
N VAL A 298 -11.59 -30.10 -9.46
CA VAL A 298 -12.65 -29.12 -9.69
C VAL A 298 -12.16 -28.28 -10.84
N SER A 299 -12.77 -28.46 -12.01
CA SER A 299 -12.54 -27.63 -13.19
C SER A 299 -13.41 -26.39 -13.13
N ASP A 300 -13.08 -25.43 -14.01
CA ASP A 300 -13.87 -24.22 -14.23
C ASP A 300 -13.94 -23.34 -12.97
N VAL A 301 -12.98 -23.47 -12.05
CA VAL A 301 -12.85 -22.58 -10.88
C VAL A 301 -12.30 -21.25 -11.34
N GLN A 302 -13.02 -20.18 -11.04
CA GLN A 302 -12.64 -18.81 -11.33
C GLN A 302 -11.88 -18.18 -10.16
N SER A 303 -12.33 -18.43 -8.92
CA SER A 303 -11.72 -17.88 -7.72
C SER A 303 -11.97 -18.79 -6.51
N ALA A 304 -11.20 -18.56 -5.45
CA ALA A 304 -11.34 -19.27 -4.19
C ALA A 304 -11.16 -18.30 -3.01
N ILE A 305 -11.74 -18.66 -1.88
CA ILE A 305 -11.49 -18.02 -0.58
C ILE A 305 -11.30 -19.11 0.48
N GLY A 306 -10.53 -18.82 1.53
CA GLY A 306 -10.28 -19.73 2.64
C GLY A 306 -10.82 -19.16 3.96
N ASN A 307 -11.31 -20.04 4.83
CA ASN A 307 -11.54 -19.73 6.26
C ASN A 307 -10.55 -20.54 7.12
N ASP A 308 -10.83 -20.82 8.40
CA ASP A 308 -9.84 -21.53 9.22
C ASP A 308 -9.55 -22.96 8.70
N LEU A 309 -10.57 -23.71 8.29
CA LEU A 309 -10.42 -25.14 8.00
C LEU A 309 -11.03 -25.57 6.65
N ALA A 310 -11.47 -24.62 5.82
CA ALA A 310 -12.11 -24.91 4.55
C ALA A 310 -11.80 -23.85 3.50
N PHE A 311 -12.09 -24.20 2.25
CA PHE A 311 -12.11 -23.32 1.09
C PHE A 311 -13.50 -23.32 0.48
N ALA A 312 -13.91 -22.18 -0.06
CA ALA A 312 -15.03 -22.05 -0.99
C ALA A 312 -14.49 -21.68 -2.37
N LEU A 313 -14.98 -22.35 -3.40
CA LEU A 313 -14.54 -22.22 -4.79
C LEU A 313 -15.71 -21.71 -5.63
N LEU A 314 -15.54 -20.55 -6.26
CA LEU A 314 -16.49 -19.99 -7.22
C LEU A 314 -16.13 -20.49 -8.61
N LYS A 315 -17.11 -21.06 -9.31
CA LYS A 315 -16.96 -21.51 -10.70
C LYS A 315 -17.38 -20.44 -11.70
N THR A 316 -16.89 -20.57 -12.93
CA THR A 316 -17.20 -19.63 -14.03
C THR A 316 -18.69 -19.58 -14.41
N ASP A 317 -19.49 -20.56 -14.01
CA ASP A 317 -20.95 -20.58 -14.20
C ASP A 317 -21.72 -19.96 -13.02
N GLY A 318 -21.01 -19.35 -12.07
CA GLY A 318 -21.58 -18.75 -10.85
C GLY A 318 -21.98 -19.79 -9.79
N SER A 319 -21.67 -21.08 -9.97
CA SER A 319 -21.91 -22.08 -8.93
C SER A 319 -20.77 -22.16 -7.92
N VAL A 320 -21.08 -22.57 -6.69
CA VAL A 320 -20.10 -22.64 -5.60
C VAL A 320 -19.93 -24.09 -5.12
N THR A 321 -18.69 -24.47 -4.79
CA THR A 321 -18.38 -25.73 -4.09
C THR A 321 -17.41 -25.47 -2.92
N GLY A 322 -17.38 -26.34 -1.92
CA GLY A 322 -16.48 -26.22 -0.76
C GLY A 322 -15.37 -27.27 -0.79
N HIS A 323 -14.30 -27.09 -0.04
CA HIS A 323 -13.29 -28.12 0.23
C HIS A 323 -12.79 -28.00 1.68
N GLY A 324 -12.50 -29.12 2.35
CA GLY A 324 -11.96 -29.12 3.72
C GLY A 324 -12.99 -29.54 4.77
N ASN A 325 -12.92 -28.96 5.97
CA ASN A 325 -13.74 -29.40 7.10
C ASN A 325 -15.22 -29.10 6.89
N ASN A 326 -16.07 -30.12 7.04
CA ASN A 326 -17.52 -30.00 6.84
C ASN A 326 -18.15 -28.90 7.70
N SER A 327 -17.84 -28.83 9.00
CA SER A 327 -18.44 -27.83 9.90
C SER A 327 -18.08 -26.38 9.55
N TYR A 328 -17.03 -26.19 8.75
CA TYR A 328 -16.53 -24.90 8.28
C TYR A 328 -17.00 -24.59 6.85
N GLY A 329 -17.92 -25.39 6.31
CA GLY A 329 -18.45 -25.20 4.95
C GLY A 329 -17.60 -25.84 3.86
N GLY A 330 -16.69 -26.77 4.20
CA GLY A 330 -15.88 -27.53 3.24
C GLY A 330 -16.58 -28.72 2.61
N ASP A 331 -17.85 -28.97 2.93
CA ASP A 331 -18.63 -30.12 2.44
C ASP A 331 -19.03 -29.95 0.96
N MET A 332 -18.18 -30.47 0.06
CA MET A 332 -18.38 -30.46 -1.39
C MET A 332 -19.76 -30.97 -1.85
N ALA A 333 -20.24 -32.04 -1.23
CA ALA A 333 -21.35 -32.83 -1.77
C ALA A 333 -22.71 -32.17 -1.52
N THR A 334 -22.80 -31.31 -0.49
CA THR A 334 -24.02 -30.58 -0.12
C THR A 334 -24.10 -29.19 -0.76
N LEU A 335 -22.96 -28.59 -1.13
CA LEU A 335 -22.88 -27.26 -1.72
C LEU A 335 -23.09 -27.25 -3.24
N ALA A 336 -22.54 -28.24 -3.94
CA ALA A 336 -22.61 -28.29 -5.39
C ALA A 336 -24.08 -28.37 -5.87
N ALA A 337 -24.46 -27.45 -6.76
CA ALA A 337 -25.78 -27.29 -7.38
C ALA A 337 -26.86 -26.49 -6.59
N ARG A 338 -26.55 -25.88 -5.44
CA ARG A 338 -27.55 -25.10 -4.68
C ARG A 338 -27.27 -23.60 -4.54
N ILE A 339 -26.02 -23.20 -4.57
CA ILE A 339 -25.65 -21.79 -4.75
C ILE A 339 -25.32 -21.63 -6.24
N THR A 340 -26.14 -20.86 -6.94
CA THR A 340 -26.03 -20.60 -8.38
C THR A 340 -26.12 -19.10 -8.61
N ASN A 341 -25.36 -18.56 -9.57
CA ASN A 341 -25.26 -17.13 -9.84
C ASN A 341 -24.69 -16.34 -8.64
N ALA A 342 -23.72 -16.93 -7.94
CA ALA A 342 -22.90 -16.17 -7.01
C ALA A 342 -21.97 -15.25 -7.81
N ASP A 343 -22.02 -13.96 -7.49
CA ASP A 343 -21.11 -12.95 -8.03
C ASP A 343 -19.78 -12.99 -7.26
N SER A 344 -19.86 -13.04 -5.93
CA SER A 344 -18.72 -12.86 -5.03
C SER A 344 -18.84 -13.72 -3.77
N LEU A 345 -17.71 -14.15 -3.22
CA LEU A 345 -17.63 -14.97 -2.00
C LEU A 345 -16.93 -14.22 -0.86
N TYR A 346 -17.36 -14.49 0.36
CA TYR A 346 -16.84 -13.89 1.59
C TYR A 346 -16.69 -14.96 2.68
N SER A 347 -15.71 -14.82 3.56
CA SER A 347 -15.40 -15.78 4.63
C SER A 347 -15.31 -15.10 5.98
N SER A 348 -15.97 -15.67 6.98
CA SER A 348 -15.59 -15.50 8.39
C SER A 348 -14.53 -16.56 8.73
N TRP A 349 -14.16 -16.74 10.00
CA TRP A 349 -13.25 -17.81 10.38
C TRP A 349 -13.89 -19.20 10.28
N PHE A 350 -15.22 -19.29 10.48
CA PHE A 350 -15.92 -20.56 10.63
C PHE A 350 -16.96 -20.83 9.54
N GLY A 351 -17.25 -19.85 8.68
CA GLY A 351 -18.24 -19.99 7.62
C GLY A 351 -17.96 -19.08 6.44
N PHE A 352 -18.91 -19.10 5.51
CA PHE A 352 -18.86 -18.38 4.25
C PHE A 352 -20.21 -17.73 3.95
N ALA A 353 -20.16 -16.71 3.10
CA ALA A 353 -21.32 -16.08 2.48
C ALA A 353 -21.06 -15.87 0.98
N ALA A 354 -22.09 -16.04 0.17
CA ALA A 354 -22.09 -15.70 -1.25
C ALA A 354 -23.05 -14.53 -1.47
N LEU A 355 -22.58 -13.49 -2.15
CA LEU A 355 -23.44 -12.47 -2.73
C LEU A 355 -23.91 -12.97 -4.09
N ILE A 356 -25.23 -13.06 -4.26
CA ILE A 356 -25.87 -13.52 -5.49
C ILE A 356 -26.10 -12.31 -6.42
N ASP A 357 -26.07 -12.51 -7.74
CA ASP A 357 -26.23 -11.47 -8.76
C ASP A 357 -27.49 -10.59 -8.59
N ASP A 358 -28.52 -11.11 -7.91
CA ASP A 358 -29.77 -10.39 -7.63
C ASP A 358 -29.74 -9.56 -6.34
N GLY A 359 -28.59 -9.50 -5.66
CA GLY A 359 -28.38 -8.79 -4.39
C GLY A 359 -28.83 -9.57 -3.15
N SER A 360 -29.28 -10.82 -3.30
CA SER A 360 -29.54 -11.73 -2.17
C SER A 360 -28.25 -12.38 -1.65
N ILE A 361 -28.33 -13.00 -0.47
CA ILE A 361 -27.16 -13.58 0.20
C ILE A 361 -27.48 -15.00 0.65
N VAL A 362 -26.52 -15.91 0.48
CA VAL A 362 -26.57 -17.28 1.00
C VAL A 362 -25.33 -17.53 1.87
N SER A 363 -25.52 -17.97 3.11
CA SER A 363 -24.44 -18.28 4.06
C SER A 363 -24.43 -19.76 4.47
N TRP A 364 -23.22 -20.31 4.69
CA TRP A 364 -23.00 -21.71 5.07
C TRP A 364 -21.71 -21.90 5.88
N GLY A 365 -21.50 -23.10 6.42
CA GLY A 365 -20.53 -23.33 7.49
C GLY A 365 -21.13 -22.96 8.84
N ASN A 366 -20.30 -22.76 9.85
CA ASN A 366 -20.75 -22.34 11.18
C ASN A 366 -20.87 -20.81 11.22
N ILE A 367 -22.09 -20.31 11.42
CA ILE A 367 -22.39 -18.87 11.30
C ILE A 367 -22.83 -18.26 12.63
N ASP A 368 -23.70 -18.92 13.38
CA ASP A 368 -24.32 -18.42 14.61
C ASP A 368 -24.34 -19.52 15.70
N GLY A 369 -23.31 -20.37 15.69
CA GLY A 369 -23.27 -21.62 16.46
C GLY A 369 -24.03 -22.77 15.78
N VAL A 370 -24.71 -22.52 14.65
CA VAL A 370 -25.31 -23.54 13.80
C VAL A 370 -24.48 -23.74 12.54
N SER A 371 -24.17 -24.99 12.20
CA SER A 371 -23.59 -25.34 10.91
C SER A 371 -24.69 -25.43 9.85
N TYR A 372 -24.63 -24.58 8.83
CA TYR A 372 -25.52 -24.55 7.67
C TYR A 372 -24.82 -25.09 6.42
N GLY A 373 -25.59 -25.67 5.48
CA GLY A 373 -25.05 -26.17 4.21
C GLY A 373 -24.13 -27.39 4.33
N VAL A 374 -24.26 -28.17 5.42
CA VAL A 374 -23.41 -29.33 5.74
C VAL A 374 -24.23 -30.63 5.78
N SER A 375 -23.59 -31.80 5.74
CA SER A 375 -24.26 -33.11 5.78
C SER A 375 -25.29 -33.29 6.91
N GLY A 376 -25.08 -32.66 8.07
CA GLY A 376 -25.97 -32.72 9.23
C GLY A 376 -27.13 -31.69 9.21
N ASN A 377 -26.99 -30.63 8.41
CA ASN A 377 -27.99 -29.59 8.22
C ASN A 377 -27.81 -28.98 6.83
N THR A 378 -28.61 -29.47 5.89
CA THR A 378 -28.54 -29.03 4.51
C THR A 378 -29.17 -27.65 4.30
N ALA A 379 -29.87 -27.05 5.27
CA ALA A 379 -30.41 -25.71 5.08
C ALA A 379 -29.27 -24.68 4.97
N PHE A 380 -29.48 -23.64 4.17
CA PHE A 380 -28.62 -22.46 4.14
C PHE A 380 -29.21 -21.37 5.02
N LEU A 381 -28.37 -20.46 5.50
CA LEU A 381 -28.83 -19.25 6.15
C LEU A 381 -28.94 -18.13 5.12
N GLU A 382 -30.12 -17.54 4.97
CA GLU A 382 -30.40 -16.46 4.02
C GLU A 382 -30.79 -15.21 4.84
N PRO A 383 -29.86 -14.26 5.08
CA PRO A 383 -30.19 -13.05 5.81
C PRO A 383 -31.20 -12.21 5.00
N THR A 384 -32.09 -11.51 5.71
CA THR A 384 -33.10 -10.66 5.05
C THR A 384 -32.46 -9.37 4.58
N VAL A 385 -32.13 -9.30 3.29
CA VAL A 385 -31.62 -8.10 2.60
C VAL A 385 -32.56 -7.71 1.46
N THR A 386 -32.50 -6.45 1.03
CA THR A 386 -33.26 -5.92 -0.10
C THR A 386 -32.44 -5.91 -1.39
N ASN A 387 -31.18 -5.47 -1.33
CA ASN A 387 -30.23 -5.48 -2.44
C ASN A 387 -28.81 -5.21 -1.90
N ALA A 388 -28.10 -6.25 -1.48
CA ALA A 388 -26.74 -6.14 -0.98
C ALA A 388 -25.75 -5.84 -2.12
N THR A 389 -24.76 -5.00 -1.86
CA THR A 389 -23.71 -4.62 -2.83
C THR A 389 -22.32 -5.00 -2.37
N MET A 390 -22.13 -5.24 -1.07
CA MET A 390 -20.87 -5.72 -0.49
C MET A 390 -21.14 -6.45 0.82
N ILE A 391 -20.26 -7.39 1.15
CA ILE A 391 -20.26 -8.09 2.44
C ILE A 391 -18.90 -7.89 3.10
N THR A 392 -18.88 -7.79 4.42
CA THR A 392 -17.67 -7.78 5.25
C THR A 392 -17.87 -8.78 6.37
N ALA A 393 -16.80 -9.46 6.79
CA ALA A 393 -16.87 -10.50 7.81
C ALA A 393 -15.92 -10.19 8.97
N SER A 394 -16.40 -10.43 10.18
CA SER A 394 -15.57 -10.54 11.39
C SER A 394 -15.20 -12.02 11.61
N ARG A 395 -14.79 -12.40 12.82
CA ARG A 395 -14.47 -13.79 13.16
C ARG A 395 -15.66 -14.74 12.98
N ASP A 396 -16.82 -14.38 13.52
CA ASP A 396 -18.01 -15.24 13.60
C ASP A 396 -19.28 -14.53 13.08
N ALA A 397 -19.14 -13.38 12.41
CA ALA A 397 -20.27 -12.62 11.89
C ALA A 397 -19.99 -11.97 10.55
N PHE A 398 -21.06 -11.50 9.91
CA PHE A 398 -21.05 -10.81 8.64
C PHE A 398 -21.91 -9.54 8.71
N ALA A 399 -21.59 -8.59 7.85
CA ALA A 399 -22.36 -7.38 7.61
C ALA A 399 -22.44 -7.10 6.11
N ALA A 400 -23.63 -6.83 5.61
CA ALA A 400 -23.86 -6.44 4.22
C ALA A 400 -24.27 -4.98 4.14
N VAL A 401 -23.65 -4.23 3.24
CA VAL A 401 -24.14 -2.90 2.86
C VAL A 401 -25.07 -3.06 1.68
N GLU A 402 -26.24 -2.45 1.76
CA GLU A 402 -27.25 -2.45 0.71
C GLU A 402 -27.08 -1.25 -0.21
N ALA A 403 -27.57 -1.35 -1.45
CA ALA A 403 -27.54 -0.25 -2.43
C ALA A 403 -28.22 1.05 -1.92
N ALA A 404 -29.13 0.93 -0.94
CA ALA A 404 -29.77 2.06 -0.28
C ALA A 404 -28.89 2.76 0.79
N GLY A 405 -27.68 2.24 1.04
CA GLY A 405 -26.77 2.71 2.09
C GLY A 405 -27.16 2.25 3.50
N THR A 406 -28.02 1.23 3.62
CA THR A 406 -28.37 0.56 4.89
C THR A 406 -27.48 -0.66 5.12
N VAL A 407 -27.46 -1.17 6.35
CA VAL A 407 -26.62 -2.32 6.73
C VAL A 407 -27.43 -3.40 7.43
N VAL A 408 -27.22 -4.64 7.04
CA VAL A 408 -27.77 -5.84 7.68
C VAL A 408 -26.62 -6.68 8.22
N ALA A 409 -26.64 -7.00 9.51
CA ALA A 409 -25.67 -7.91 10.14
C ALA A 409 -26.31 -9.26 10.48
N TRP A 410 -25.51 -10.34 10.44
CA TRP A 410 -25.91 -11.68 10.86
C TRP A 410 -24.72 -12.49 11.36
N GLY A 411 -24.97 -13.54 12.14
CA GLY A 411 -23.94 -14.40 12.77
C GLY A 411 -23.94 -14.27 14.29
N ASP A 412 -22.80 -14.56 14.93
CA ASP A 412 -22.69 -14.44 16.39
C ASP A 412 -22.80 -12.96 16.83
N ALA A 413 -23.74 -12.70 17.73
CA ALA A 413 -24.00 -11.34 18.24
C ALA A 413 -22.79 -10.73 18.95
N ASN A 414 -21.95 -11.54 19.60
CA ASN A 414 -20.74 -11.07 20.29
C ASN A 414 -19.62 -10.68 19.33
N ASP A 415 -19.66 -11.18 18.09
CA ASP A 415 -18.70 -10.84 17.04
C ASP A 415 -19.29 -9.83 16.02
N GLY A 416 -20.42 -9.20 16.35
CA GLY A 416 -21.05 -8.12 15.57
C GLY A 416 -22.19 -8.55 14.65
N GLY A 417 -22.71 -9.78 14.81
CA GLY A 417 -23.82 -10.32 14.03
C GLY A 417 -25.19 -9.72 14.34
N ASP A 418 -25.28 -8.82 15.33
CA ASP A 418 -26.49 -8.04 15.66
C ASP A 418 -26.17 -6.55 15.65
N ASN A 419 -26.79 -5.81 14.72
CA ASN A 419 -26.69 -4.36 14.60
C ASN A 419 -27.98 -3.63 15.01
N SER A 420 -28.94 -4.31 15.63
CA SER A 420 -30.26 -3.74 15.96
C SER A 420 -30.18 -2.52 16.88
N ALA A 421 -29.15 -2.44 17.72
CA ALA A 421 -28.89 -1.30 18.60
C ALA A 421 -28.52 -0.01 17.86
N VAL A 422 -27.94 -0.11 16.67
CA VAL A 422 -27.43 1.03 15.88
C VAL A 422 -28.08 1.15 14.49
N VAL A 423 -29.07 0.32 14.18
CA VAL A 423 -29.70 0.23 12.84
C VAL A 423 -30.27 1.57 12.35
N ALA A 424 -30.73 2.43 13.28
CA ALA A 424 -31.26 3.75 12.93
C ALA A 424 -30.17 4.72 12.42
N ASP A 425 -28.91 4.50 12.81
CA ASP A 425 -27.77 5.34 12.45
C ASP A 425 -27.02 4.83 11.21
N LEU A 426 -27.22 3.55 10.85
CA LEU A 426 -26.65 2.87 9.69
C LEU A 426 -27.44 3.20 8.41
N VAL A 427 -27.38 4.48 8.03
CA VAL A 427 -27.95 5.03 6.79
C VAL A 427 -26.89 5.83 6.03
N ASN A 428 -26.95 5.84 4.70
CA ASN A 428 -25.92 6.43 3.83
C ASN A 428 -24.52 5.88 4.15
N VAL A 429 -24.41 4.57 4.37
CA VAL A 429 -23.14 3.88 4.57
C VAL A 429 -22.47 3.68 3.21
N ASP A 430 -21.21 4.08 3.10
CA ASP A 430 -20.39 3.87 1.91
C ASP A 430 -19.72 2.49 1.95
N PHE A 431 -19.16 2.11 3.10
CA PHE A 431 -18.51 0.82 3.33
C PHE A 431 -18.44 0.46 4.82
N VAL A 432 -18.16 -0.82 5.07
CA VAL A 432 -17.95 -1.38 6.42
C VAL A 432 -16.56 -2.03 6.49
N VAL A 433 -15.91 -1.90 7.64
CA VAL A 433 -14.64 -2.58 7.97
C VAL A 433 -14.85 -3.42 9.22
N ALA A 434 -14.23 -4.60 9.29
CA ALA A 434 -14.31 -5.48 10.45
C ALA A 434 -12.98 -5.58 11.20
N ALA A 435 -13.06 -5.56 12.52
CA ALA A 435 -12.07 -6.16 13.41
C ALA A 435 -12.54 -7.57 13.78
N ARG A 436 -11.83 -8.29 14.65
CA ARG A 436 -12.15 -9.68 15.00
C ARG A 436 -13.60 -9.86 15.49
N ALA A 437 -14.13 -8.93 16.28
CA ALA A 437 -15.44 -9.07 16.91
C ALA A 437 -16.30 -7.79 16.83
N ALA A 438 -15.94 -6.88 15.94
CA ALA A 438 -16.58 -5.58 15.82
C ALA A 438 -16.56 -5.12 14.37
N PHE A 439 -17.49 -4.23 14.02
CA PHE A 439 -17.56 -3.58 12.73
C PHE A 439 -17.58 -2.07 12.90
N ALA A 440 -17.08 -1.36 11.89
CA ALA A 440 -17.16 0.09 11.76
C ALA A 440 -17.66 0.46 10.36
N ALA A 441 -18.78 1.17 10.29
CA ALA A 441 -19.36 1.69 9.06
C ALA A 441 -18.94 3.15 8.84
N LYS A 442 -18.34 3.43 7.69
CA LYS A 442 -18.07 4.80 7.22
C LYS A 442 -19.27 5.30 6.42
N LYS A 443 -19.80 6.46 6.80
CA LYS A 443 -20.93 7.10 6.13
C LYS A 443 -20.49 8.15 5.11
N SER A 444 -21.37 8.47 4.16
CA SER A 444 -21.08 9.46 3.10
C SER A 444 -20.77 10.86 3.64
N ASP A 445 -21.26 11.20 4.83
CA ASP A 445 -20.96 12.46 5.53
C ASP A 445 -19.61 12.46 6.29
N GLY A 446 -18.86 11.36 6.21
CA GLY A 446 -17.57 11.19 6.89
C GLY A 446 -17.68 10.78 8.36
N SER A 447 -18.88 10.55 8.88
CA SER A 447 -19.07 10.01 10.23
C SER A 447 -18.90 8.47 10.28
N VAL A 448 -18.60 7.95 11.46
CA VAL A 448 -18.41 6.51 11.70
C VAL A 448 -19.37 5.97 12.76
N VAL A 449 -20.01 4.85 12.47
CA VAL A 449 -20.86 4.10 13.41
C VAL A 449 -20.24 2.72 13.61
N ALA A 450 -19.99 2.31 14.85
CA ALA A 450 -19.47 0.98 15.16
C ALA A 450 -20.46 0.15 15.97
N TRP A 451 -20.35 -1.18 15.87
CA TRP A 451 -21.12 -2.15 16.65
C TRP A 451 -20.33 -3.45 16.86
N GLY A 452 -20.80 -4.31 17.76
CA GLY A 452 -20.13 -5.56 18.18
C GLY A 452 -19.50 -5.44 19.56
N ASP A 453 -18.40 -6.13 19.80
CA ASP A 453 -17.69 -6.09 21.09
C ASP A 453 -17.10 -4.70 21.35
N ALA A 454 -17.66 -4.00 22.34
CA ALA A 454 -17.25 -2.65 22.73
C ALA A 454 -15.75 -2.57 23.10
N THR A 455 -15.20 -3.61 23.72
CA THR A 455 -13.77 -3.66 24.12
C THR A 455 -12.82 -3.81 22.94
N ARG A 456 -13.36 -4.12 21.75
CA ARG A 456 -12.63 -4.32 20.49
C ARG A 456 -13.04 -3.31 19.42
N GLY A 457 -13.55 -2.16 19.85
CA GLY A 457 -13.90 -1.04 18.98
C GLY A 457 -15.32 -1.05 18.42
N GLY A 458 -16.18 -1.98 18.89
CA GLY A 458 -17.60 -2.07 18.54
C GLY A 458 -18.51 -1.05 19.21
N ASP A 459 -17.95 -0.01 19.85
CA ASP A 459 -18.72 1.07 20.43
C ASP A 459 -18.02 2.41 20.12
N THR A 460 -18.67 3.27 19.34
CA THR A 460 -18.20 4.64 19.05
C THR A 460 -19.00 5.70 19.83
N SER A 461 -19.92 5.31 20.71
CA SER A 461 -20.69 6.24 21.54
C SER A 461 -19.84 6.93 22.62
N LEU A 462 -18.71 6.31 22.98
CA LEU A 462 -17.69 6.84 23.87
C LEU A 462 -16.75 7.81 23.12
N ASN A 463 -17.27 8.99 22.80
CA ASN A 463 -16.49 10.13 22.29
C ASN A 463 -15.42 10.55 23.32
N LEU A 464 -14.22 9.98 23.24
CA LEU A 464 -13.10 10.40 24.07
C LEU A 464 -12.25 11.43 23.33
N SER A 465 -12.60 12.70 23.52
CA SER A 465 -11.81 13.90 23.18
C SER A 465 -11.70 14.35 21.71
N GLY A 466 -12.43 13.73 20.76
CA GLY A 466 -12.55 14.18 19.37
C GLY A 466 -13.78 13.61 18.65
N SER A 467 -14.14 14.11 17.46
CA SER A 467 -15.20 13.52 16.62
C SER A 467 -14.59 12.66 15.50
N LEU A 468 -15.04 11.41 15.37
CA LEU A 468 -14.85 10.60 14.14
C LEU A 468 -15.72 11.19 13.02
N SER A 469 -15.30 12.35 12.52
CA SER A 469 -15.91 13.11 11.44
C SER A 469 -14.87 13.35 10.35
N ASN A 470 -15.32 13.49 9.11
CA ASN A 470 -14.44 13.64 7.94
C ASN A 470 -13.47 12.46 7.74
N VAL A 471 -13.87 11.26 8.15
CA VAL A 471 -13.10 10.04 7.90
C VAL A 471 -13.10 9.73 6.41
N GLU A 472 -11.90 9.59 5.84
CA GLU A 472 -11.68 9.19 4.45
C GLU A 472 -11.62 7.66 4.32
N THR A 473 -10.85 7.00 5.19
CA THR A 473 -10.70 5.54 5.19
C THR A 473 -10.54 4.98 6.61
N ILE A 474 -10.88 3.69 6.77
CA ILE A 474 -10.74 2.92 8.01
C ILE A 474 -9.93 1.66 7.70
N VAL A 475 -9.01 1.31 8.58
CA VAL A 475 -8.26 0.04 8.60
C VAL A 475 -8.43 -0.62 9.96
N SER A 476 -8.22 -1.93 10.05
CA SER A 476 -8.37 -2.69 11.29
C SER A 476 -7.15 -3.55 11.60
N SER A 477 -6.97 -3.82 12.89
CA SER A 477 -6.22 -4.96 13.41
C SER A 477 -7.23 -6.01 13.93
N LEU A 478 -6.73 -7.08 14.58
CA LEU A 478 -7.62 -8.02 15.26
C LEU A 478 -8.52 -7.35 16.31
N TYR A 479 -8.05 -6.35 17.05
CA TYR A 479 -8.81 -5.82 18.21
C TYR A 479 -8.98 -4.30 18.22
N SER A 480 -8.58 -3.64 17.14
CA SER A 480 -8.63 -2.19 17.03
C SER A 480 -8.87 -1.73 15.61
N PHE A 481 -9.22 -0.46 15.47
CA PHE A 481 -9.33 0.23 14.20
C PHE A 481 -8.42 1.45 14.19
N ALA A 482 -8.03 1.87 13.00
CA ALA A 482 -7.44 3.15 12.72
C ALA A 482 -8.16 3.80 11.54
N ALA A 483 -8.29 5.11 11.55
CA ALA A 483 -8.89 5.88 10.48
C ALA A 483 -7.96 7.01 10.05
N ILE A 484 -8.03 7.37 8.77
CA ILE A 484 -7.40 8.58 8.24
C ILE A 484 -8.52 9.57 7.94
N THR A 485 -8.40 10.78 8.47
CA THR A 485 -9.31 11.91 8.19
C THR A 485 -8.87 12.70 6.97
N ASP A 486 -9.74 13.58 6.44
CA ASP A 486 -9.45 14.42 5.27
C ASP A 486 -8.27 15.41 5.48
N ASP A 487 -8.04 15.83 6.73
CA ASP A 487 -6.86 16.58 7.18
C ASP A 487 -5.66 15.70 7.53
N LYS A 488 -5.72 14.41 7.13
CA LYS A 488 -4.68 13.39 7.25
C LYS A 488 -4.27 13.09 8.70
N GLN A 489 -5.11 13.38 9.69
CA GLN A 489 -4.90 12.87 11.04
C GLN A 489 -5.16 11.36 11.06
N ILE A 490 -4.42 10.66 11.91
CA ILE A 490 -4.69 9.25 12.22
C ILE A 490 -5.48 9.21 13.52
N VAL A 491 -6.62 8.53 13.51
CA VAL A 491 -7.46 8.31 14.69
C VAL A 491 -7.54 6.82 14.96
N THR A 492 -7.19 6.37 16.16
CA THR A 492 -7.23 4.94 16.54
C THR A 492 -8.22 4.68 17.67
N TRP A 493 -8.95 3.57 17.63
CA TRP A 493 -9.85 3.14 18.71
C TRP A 493 -9.91 1.61 18.86
N GLY A 494 -10.42 1.12 19.98
CA GLY A 494 -10.47 -0.30 20.34
C GLY A 494 -9.44 -0.67 21.41
N LEU A 495 -8.94 -1.90 21.41
CA LEU A 495 -8.06 -2.41 22.45
C LEU A 495 -6.68 -1.71 22.42
N LEU A 496 -6.37 -0.94 23.47
CA LEU A 496 -5.16 -0.10 23.55
C LEU A 496 -3.86 -0.83 23.23
N SER A 497 -3.66 -2.05 23.73
CA SER A 497 -2.42 -2.81 23.49
C SER A 497 -2.15 -3.14 22.02
N HIS A 498 -3.16 -3.02 21.15
CA HIS A 498 -3.08 -3.26 19.71
C HIS A 498 -3.25 -1.97 18.90
N ALA A 499 -3.75 -0.89 19.52
CA ALA A 499 -3.94 0.42 18.90
C ALA A 499 -2.83 1.43 19.29
N ASP A 500 -1.96 1.08 20.24
CA ASP A 500 -0.94 1.99 20.77
C ASP A 500 0.12 2.33 19.71
N ILE A 501 0.03 3.55 19.24
CA ILE A 501 0.89 4.16 18.22
C ILE A 501 1.88 5.14 18.84
N SER A 502 1.84 5.36 20.16
CA SER A 502 2.65 6.36 20.87
C SER A 502 4.15 6.18 20.64
N LEU A 503 4.60 4.94 20.44
CA LEU A 503 6.00 4.56 20.24
C LEU A 503 6.57 4.87 18.84
N VAL A 504 5.73 5.18 17.85
CA VAL A 504 6.13 5.43 16.45
C VAL A 504 5.69 6.80 15.93
N THR A 505 5.11 7.64 16.79
CA THR A 505 4.64 8.99 16.46
C THR A 505 5.69 9.91 15.83
N ALA A 506 6.98 9.72 16.13
CA ALA A 506 8.06 10.50 15.51
C ALA A 506 8.36 10.08 14.06
N ASP A 507 8.04 8.83 13.71
CA ASP A 507 8.29 8.22 12.40
C ASP A 507 7.03 8.17 11.52
N LEU A 508 5.85 8.40 12.11
CA LEU A 508 4.54 8.44 11.47
C LEU A 508 4.01 9.88 11.46
N ALA A 509 4.10 10.53 10.31
CA ALA A 509 3.45 11.82 10.08
C ALA A 509 2.16 11.65 9.25
N PRO A 510 1.06 12.37 9.57
CA PRO A 510 0.87 13.34 10.65
C PRO A 510 0.29 12.78 11.96
N SER A 511 0.31 13.66 12.96
CA SER A 511 -0.14 13.54 14.35
C SER A 511 -1.36 12.63 14.58
N VAL A 512 -1.30 11.87 15.68
CA VAL A 512 -2.27 10.84 16.02
C VAL A 512 -3.15 11.28 17.19
N ILE A 513 -4.46 11.07 17.05
CA ILE A 513 -5.43 11.17 18.14
C ILE A 513 -5.80 9.75 18.58
N GLN A 514 -5.52 9.40 19.83
CA GLN A 514 -5.88 8.10 20.41
C GLN A 514 -7.20 8.21 21.16
N LEU A 515 -8.19 7.42 20.76
CA LEU A 515 -9.47 7.28 21.45
C LEU A 515 -9.43 5.99 22.29
N ASP A 516 -9.60 6.12 23.60
CA ASP A 516 -9.45 4.99 24.53
C ASP A 516 -10.78 4.34 24.92
N ASN A 517 -11.24 3.34 24.17
CA ASN A 517 -12.43 2.58 24.56
C ASN A 517 -12.13 1.41 25.51
N SER A 518 -10.99 1.41 26.21
CA SER A 518 -10.75 0.40 27.25
C SER A 518 -11.74 0.60 28.39
N TYR A 519 -12.58 -0.42 28.60
CA TYR A 519 -13.28 -0.57 29.85
C TYR A 519 -12.23 -0.86 30.93
N ASP A 520 -11.98 0.10 31.83
CA ASP A 520 -11.42 -0.23 33.14
C ASP A 520 -12.50 -1.07 33.85
N PRO A 521 -12.24 -2.34 34.21
CA PRO A 521 -13.25 -3.26 34.74
C PRO A 521 -14.01 -2.76 35.98
#